data_AF-A0A536YKB4-F1
#
_entry.id   AF-A0A536YKB4-F1
#
_cell.length_a   1.000
_cell.length_b   1.000
_cell.length_c   1.000
_cell.angle_alpha   90.00
_cell.angle_beta   90.00
_cell.angle_gamma   90.00
#
_symmetry.space_group_name_H-M   'P 1'
#
loop_
_entity.id
_entity.type
_entity.pdbx_description
1 polymer ?
#
loop_
_entity_poly.entity_id
_entity_poly.type
_entity_poly.pdbx_seq_one_letter_code
_entity_poly.pdbx_strand_id
1 'polypeptide(L)' 'MSASALLLLEPHTRDLGGFSVRRVLPGMPHRMVGPFIFFDHMGPADFAPGAGIDVRPHPHIGLATVTYLFE' A
#
# COMPACT_ATOMS: atom_id res chain seq x y z
N MET A 1 13.27 -22.69 22.13
CA MET A 1 12.34 -21.67 21.59
C MET A 1 13.17 -20.81 20.66
N SER A 2 13.03 -20.97 19.35
CA SER A 2 13.79 -20.14 18.41
C SER A 2 13.20 -18.74 18.44
N ALA A 3 14.01 -17.72 18.70
CA ALA A 3 13.58 -16.34 18.55
C ALA A 3 13.13 -16.16 17.09
N SER A 4 11.87 -15.78 16.88
CA SER A 4 11.41 -15.37 15.55
C SER A 4 12.27 -14.18 15.13
N ALA A 5 13.10 -14.37 14.11
CA ALA A 5 13.88 -13.28 13.57
C ALA A 5 12.92 -12.26 12.94
N LEU A 6 13.02 -11.00 13.37
CA LEU A 6 12.30 -9.90 12.74
C LEU A 6 12.79 -9.78 11.29
N LEU A 7 11.86 -9.76 10.35
CA LEU A 7 12.13 -9.54 8.94
C LEU A 7 11.57 -8.19 8.51
N LEU A 8 12.42 -7.37 7.90
CA LEU A 8 12.02 -6.12 7.27
C LEU A 8 11.66 -6.37 5.80
N LEU A 9 10.47 -5.90 5.37
CA LEU A 9 10.05 -5.91 3.98
C LEU A 9 10.31 -4.53 3.37
N GLU A 10 11.18 -4.49 2.36
CA GLU A 10 11.51 -3.23 1.68
C GLU A 10 10.40 -2.83 0.70
N PRO A 11 9.84 -1.62 0.81
CA PRO A 11 8.85 -1.12 -0.13
C PRO A 11 9.46 -0.80 -1.49
N HIS A 12 8.63 -0.78 -2.52
CA HIS A 12 9.00 -0.31 -3.86
C HIS A 12 7.99 0.72 -4.37
N THR A 13 8.47 1.67 -5.17
CA THR A 13 7.62 2.71 -5.74
C THR A 13 6.71 2.15 -6.83
N ARG A 14 5.43 2.54 -6.81
CA ARG A 14 4.43 2.22 -7.83
C ARG A 14 3.68 3.47 -8.27
N ASP A 15 3.61 3.69 -9.57
CA ASP A 15 2.80 4.74 -10.17
C ASP A 15 1.35 4.26 -10.33
N LEU A 16 0.40 5.09 -9.89
CA LEU A 16 -1.05 4.90 -10.00
C LEU A 16 -1.68 5.75 -11.11
N GLY A 17 -0.87 6.38 -11.95
CA GLY A 17 -1.33 7.26 -13.03
C GLY A 17 -1.32 8.73 -12.62
N GLY A 18 -0.15 9.22 -12.20
CA GLY A 18 0.05 10.61 -11.76
C GLY A 18 0.29 10.77 -10.26
N PHE A 19 0.28 9.67 -9.52
CA PHE A 19 0.67 9.63 -8.12
C PHE A 19 1.44 8.36 -7.81
N SER A 20 2.55 8.50 -7.07
CA SER A 20 3.38 7.36 -6.68
C SER A 20 3.16 6.97 -5.22
N VAL A 21 3.06 5.66 -4.99
CA VAL A 21 2.92 5.06 -3.66
C VAL A 21 4.12 4.18 -3.35
N ARG A 22 4.37 3.93 -2.06
CA ARG A 22 5.33 2.92 -1.61
C ARG A 22 4.59 1.64 -1.29
N ARG A 23 4.71 0.62 -2.16
CA ARG A 23 4.08 -0.68 -2.00
C ARG A 23 4.97 -1.63 -1.22
N VAL A 24 4.47 -2.13 -0.09
CA VAL A 24 5.15 -3.15 0.73
C VAL A 24 4.67 -4.55 0.37
N LEU A 25 3.35 -4.72 0.18
CA LEU A 25 2.73 -6.01 -0.18
C LEU A 25 1.94 -5.91 -1.49
N PRO A 26 2.03 -6.92 -2.37
CA PRO A 26 2.93 -8.07 -2.29
C PRO A 26 4.39 -7.67 -2.54
N GLY A 27 5.33 -8.28 -1.80
CA GLY A 27 6.76 -8.03 -1.90
C GLY A 27 7.59 -9.32 -1.81
N MET A 28 8.91 -9.21 -1.94
CA MET A 28 9.83 -10.31 -1.63
C MET A 28 10.47 -10.06 -0.26
N PRO A 29 10.65 -11.10 0.58
CA PRO A 29 10.37 -12.52 0.32
C PRO A 29 8.92 -12.97 0.60
N HIS A 30 8.06 -12.11 1.16
CA HIS A 30 6.67 -12.48 1.50
C HIS A 30 5.63 -11.69 0.73
N ARG A 31 4.68 -12.43 0.15
CA ARG A 31 3.53 -11.87 -0.59
C ARG A 31 2.39 -11.42 0.31
N MET A 32 2.33 -11.90 1.55
CA MET A 32 1.27 -11.60 2.53
C MET A 32 1.81 -11.68 3.96
N VAL A 33 1.11 -11.02 4.89
CA VAL A 33 1.34 -11.11 6.34
C VAL A 33 0.00 -11.37 7.02
N GLY A 34 -0.24 -12.61 7.47
CA GLY A 34 -1.57 -13.00 7.95
C GLY A 34 -2.66 -12.73 6.90
N PRO A 35 -3.75 -12.01 7.22
CA PRO A 35 -4.80 -11.66 6.25
C PRO A 35 -4.43 -10.47 5.35
N PHE A 36 -3.32 -9.78 5.59
CA PHE A 36 -2.91 -8.63 4.80
C PHE A 36 -2.21 -9.08 3.52
N ILE A 37 -2.88 -8.87 2.39
CA ILE A 37 -2.42 -9.28 1.05
C ILE A 37 -1.95 -8.09 0.18
N PHE A 38 -2.17 -6.87 0.66
CA PHE A 38 -1.85 -5.64 -0.04
C PHE A 38 -1.59 -4.52 0.97
N PHE A 39 -0.57 -3.70 0.72
CA PHE A 39 -0.25 -2.56 1.57
C PHE A 39 0.50 -1.49 0.78
N ASP A 40 -0.13 -0.33 0.61
CA ASP A 40 0.47 0.87 0.04
C ASP A 40 0.55 1.97 1.10
N HIS A 41 1.72 2.60 1.24
CA HIS A 41 1.85 3.88 1.92
C HIS A 41 1.76 4.99 0.86
N MET A 42 0.69 5.78 0.95
CA MET A 42 0.41 6.92 0.08
C MET A 42 0.94 8.20 0.72
N GLY A 43 1.79 8.96 0.00
CA GLY A 43 2.32 10.24 0.48
C GLY A 43 3.64 10.15 1.27
N PRO A 44 3.98 11.15 2.10
CA PRO A 44 3.24 12.39 2.29
C PRO A 44 3.11 13.16 0.96
N ALA A 45 1.99 13.83 0.75
CA ALA A 45 1.72 14.57 -0.47
C ALA A 45 0.73 15.71 -0.20
N ASP A 46 1.07 16.90 -0.69
CA ASP A 46 0.21 18.07 -0.63
C ASP A 46 -0.50 18.27 -1.96
N PHE A 47 -1.82 18.37 -1.91
CA PHE A 47 -2.64 18.64 -3.09
C PHE A 47 -3.37 19.96 -2.91
N ALA A 48 -3.33 20.81 -3.94
CA ALA A 48 -4.23 21.96 -4.01
C ALA A 48 -5.70 21.46 -4.06
N PRO A 49 -6.68 22.27 -3.61
CA PRO A 49 -8.09 21.93 -3.74
C PRO A 49 -8.46 21.54 -5.18
N GLY A 50 -9.08 20.37 -5.34
CA GLY A 50 -9.46 19.82 -6.65
C GLY A 50 -8.35 19.15 -7.46
N ALA A 51 -7.11 19.13 -6.95
CA ALA A 51 -5.95 18.48 -7.60
C ALA A 51 -5.55 17.15 -6.95
N GLY A 52 -6.45 16.55 -6.15
CA GLY A 52 -6.22 15.26 -5.51
C GLY A 52 -6.20 14.08 -6.49
N ILE A 53 -5.89 12.89 -5.98
CA ILE A 53 -5.84 11.67 -6.78
C ILE A 53 -7.26 11.21 -7.10
N ASP A 54 -7.54 11.00 -8.39
CA ASP A 54 -8.78 10.37 -8.86
C ASP A 54 -8.52 8.92 -9.26
N VAL A 55 -8.92 7.98 -8.39
CA VAL A 55 -8.75 6.54 -8.65
C VAL A 55 -9.91 6.05 -9.50
N ARG A 56 -9.62 5.69 -10.75
CA ARG A 56 -10.61 5.20 -11.73
C ARG A 56 -11.42 3.99 -11.21
N PRO A 57 -12.68 3.82 -11.65
CA PRO A 57 -13.51 2.67 -11.27
C PRO A 57 -12.81 1.33 -11.51
N HIS A 58 -12.78 0.47 -10.50
CA HIS A 58 -12.25 -0.89 -10.59
C HIS A 58 -12.90 -1.82 -9.55
N PRO A 59 -13.15 -3.10 -9.88
CA PRO A 59 -13.81 -4.04 -8.97
C PRO A 59 -12.83 -4.69 -7.98
N HIS A 60 -13.36 -5.12 -6.83
CA HIS A 60 -12.70 -6.00 -5.87
C HIS A 60 -13.61 -7.19 -5.54
N ILE A 61 -13.04 -8.38 -5.31
CA ILE A 61 -13.76 -9.59 -4.90
C ILE A 61 -12.94 -10.36 -3.86
N GLY A 62 -13.62 -10.91 -2.85
CA GLY A 62 -12.98 -11.77 -1.84
C GLY A 62 -12.02 -11.06 -0.88
N LEU A 63 -12.10 -9.72 -0.79
CA LEU A 63 -11.27 -8.90 0.09
C LEU A 63 -12.03 -7.68 0.61
N ALA A 64 -11.46 -7.01 1.61
CA ALA A 64 -11.87 -5.70 2.08
C ALA A 64 -10.70 -4.72 1.99
N THR A 65 -10.98 -3.48 1.60
CA THR A 65 -10.00 -2.39 1.58
C THR A 65 -10.16 -1.54 2.84
N VAL A 66 -9.03 -1.12 3.42
CA VAL A 66 -9.00 -0.18 4.54
C VAL A 66 -8.06 0.94 4.16
N THR A 67 -8.57 2.17 4.18
CA THR A 67 -7.78 3.39 4.00
C THR A 67 -7.69 4.09 5.34
N TYR A 68 -6.48 4.20 5.87
CA TYR A 68 -6.20 4.97 7.08
C TYR A 68 -5.56 6.29 6.66
N LEU A 69 -6.28 7.40 6.89
CA LEU A 69 -5.85 8.73 6.50
C LEU A 69 -4.94 9.33 7.59
N PHE A 70 -3.79 9.83 7.18
CA PHE A 70 -2.88 10.61 8.02
C PHE A 70 -3.13 12.11 7.81
N GLU A 71 -2.39 12.94 8.54
CA GLU A 71 -2.38 14.40 8.39
C GLU A 71 -1.82 14.85 7.04
#